data_AF-A0A0F7S690-F1
#
_entry.id   AF-A0A0F7S690-F1
#
_cell.length_a   1.000
_cell.length_b   1.000
_cell.length_c   1.000
_cell.angle_alpha   90.00
_cell.angle_beta   90.00
_cell.angle_gamma   90.00
#
_symmetry.space_group_name_H-M   'P 1'
#
loop_
_entity.id
_entity.type
_entity.pdbx_description
1 polymer ?
#
loop_
_entity_poly.entity_id
_entity_poly.type
_entity_poly.pdbx_seq_one_letter_code
_entity_poly.pdbx_strand_id
1 'polypeptide(L)'
;MPDQPSNSGEAPLSALSTSSLGSAPKRIRHRETQIESAYELQRNAAMKGALLYTALGASSCFLAHHLFPGFRRQTLALKGFITSGFTIFGFVVGADTVLLSHESQQRSEENMVRSRACAELGKEGIVASEKEIEKWKDEYIQQKLEERRVRREQLIRQLEESDQAETAAAGSSSSST
;
A
#
# COMPACT_ATOMS: atom_id res chain seq x y z
N MET A 1 35.80 61.15 35.09
CA MET A 1 35.33 60.12 36.05
C MET A 1 34.82 60.89 37.25
N PRO A 2 33.50 61.13 37.37
CA PRO A 2 32.44 60.11 37.29
C PRO A 2 31.26 60.48 36.38
N ASP A 3 30.69 59.51 35.65
CA ASP A 3 29.38 59.67 35.00
C ASP A 3 28.50 58.46 35.29
N GLN A 4 27.33 58.75 35.83
CA GLN A 4 26.13 57.92 35.94
C GLN A 4 24.95 58.89 35.69
N PRO A 5 23.72 58.45 35.38
CA PRO A 5 23.26 57.38 34.49
C PRO A 5 22.21 57.92 33.48
N SER A 6 22.15 57.41 32.24
CA SER A 6 21.00 57.69 31.35
C SER A 6 20.16 56.42 31.13
N ASN A 7 19.01 56.43 31.79
CA ASN A 7 17.91 55.52 31.58
C ASN A 7 17.08 55.98 30.36
N SER A 8 17.12 55.20 29.29
CA SER A 8 16.15 55.20 28.18
C SER A 8 16.28 53.81 27.57
N GLY A 9 15.35 52.89 27.76
CA GLY A 9 13.98 53.00 27.31
C GLY A 9 13.80 51.89 26.28
N GLU A 10 12.95 50.93 26.62
CA GLU A 10 12.27 50.01 25.69
C GLU A 10 13.12 48.87 25.08
N ALA A 11 13.29 47.82 25.89
CA ALA A 11 13.42 46.47 25.34
C ALA A 11 12.15 46.14 24.54
N PRO A 12 12.25 45.65 23.28
CA PRO A 12 11.06 45.32 22.50
C PRO A 12 10.33 44.13 23.13
N LEU A 13 9.21 44.43 23.80
CA LEU A 13 8.21 43.50 24.32
C LEU A 13 7.43 42.83 23.18
N SER A 14 8.12 42.14 22.28
CA SER A 14 7.50 41.45 21.14
C SER A 14 7.94 39.98 20.99
N ALA A 15 8.67 39.43 21.97
CA ALA A 15 9.16 38.05 21.94
C ALA A 15 8.50 37.11 22.98
N LEU A 16 7.34 37.47 23.54
CA LEU A 16 6.60 36.62 24.48
C LEU A 16 5.13 36.45 24.05
N SER A 17 4.93 35.95 22.84
CA SER A 17 3.68 35.27 22.47
C SER A 17 4.01 33.83 22.08
N THR A 18 4.37 33.04 23.09
CA THR A 18 4.38 31.57 22.96
C THR A 18 2.91 31.14 23.10
N SER A 19 2.21 31.08 21.98
CA SER A 19 0.91 30.41 21.94
C SER A 19 1.12 28.95 22.34
N SER A 20 0.54 28.54 23.47
CA SER A 20 0.35 27.14 23.83
C SER A 20 -0.73 26.53 22.93
N LEU A 21 -0.42 26.43 21.64
CA LEU A 21 -1.13 25.56 20.72
C LEU A 21 -0.53 24.19 20.94
N GLY A 22 -1.37 23.27 21.42
CA GLY A 22 -1.01 21.88 21.69
C GLY A 22 -0.20 21.29 20.55
N SER A 23 0.77 20.44 20.90
CA SER A 23 1.65 19.70 19.99
C SER A 23 0.94 19.41 18.67
N ALA A 24 1.25 20.19 17.64
CA ALA A 24 0.73 19.96 16.31
C ALA A 24 1.06 18.50 15.96
N PRO A 25 0.07 17.67 15.56
CA PRO A 25 0.31 16.27 15.33
C PRO A 25 1.49 16.14 14.37
N LYS A 26 2.50 15.35 14.77
CA LYS A 26 3.76 15.12 14.06
C LYS A 26 3.49 14.62 12.64
N ARG A 27 3.18 15.54 11.74
CA ARG A 27 3.16 15.37 10.29
C ARG A 27 4.62 15.31 9.86
N ILE A 28 4.88 14.58 8.78
CA ILE A 28 6.19 14.48 8.08
C ILE A 28 7.01 13.25 8.53
N ARG A 29 6.55 12.08 8.09
CA ARG A 29 7.36 10.89 7.71
C ARG A 29 6.52 9.83 6.98
N HIS A 30 5.19 9.88 7.12
CA HIS A 30 4.27 9.05 6.34
C HIS A 30 4.05 9.51 4.89
N ARG A 31 4.45 10.74 4.51
CA ARG A 31 4.30 11.22 3.12
C ARG A 31 5.38 10.65 2.21
N GLU A 32 6.63 10.67 2.62
CA GLU A 32 7.76 10.18 1.82
C GLU A 32 7.63 8.67 1.54
N THR A 33 7.25 7.89 2.55
CA THR A 33 7.00 6.44 2.39
C THR A 33 5.82 6.12 1.47
N GLN A 34 4.76 6.94 1.50
CA GLN A 34 3.64 6.81 0.55
C GLN A 34 4.00 7.24 -0.87
N ILE A 35 4.85 8.26 -1.02
CA ILE A 35 5.34 8.71 -2.32
C ILE A 35 6.26 7.65 -2.94
N GLU A 36 7.20 7.10 -2.15
CA GLU A 36 8.13 6.07 -2.62
C GLU A 36 7.38 4.81 -3.06
N SER A 37 6.43 4.33 -2.25
CA SER A 37 5.64 3.14 -2.59
C SER A 37 4.75 3.35 -3.82
N ALA A 38 4.14 4.53 -3.99
CA ALA A 38 3.38 4.87 -5.19
C ALA A 38 4.28 4.91 -6.43
N TYR A 39 5.48 5.48 -6.31
CA TYR A 39 6.47 5.54 -7.38
C TYR A 39 6.96 4.14 -7.79
N GLU A 40 7.27 3.29 -6.82
CA GLU A 40 7.66 1.91 -7.09
C GLU A 40 6.55 1.11 -7.78
N LEU A 41 5.30 1.29 -7.35
CA LEU A 41 4.15 0.63 -7.97
C LEU A 41 3.98 1.05 -9.43
N GLN A 42 4.02 2.36 -9.71
CA GLN A 42 3.93 2.90 -11.05
C GLN A 42 5.08 2.43 -11.94
N ARG A 43 6.32 2.50 -11.44
CA ARG A 43 7.51 2.03 -12.16
C ARG A 43 7.40 0.54 -12.50
N ASN A 44 7.00 -0.29 -11.55
CA ASN A 44 6.88 -1.73 -11.76
C ASN A 44 5.84 -2.09 -12.82
N ALA A 45 4.72 -1.38 -12.88
CA ALA A 45 3.73 -1.59 -13.92
C ALA A 45 4.14 -1.03 -15.28
N ALA A 46 4.79 0.14 -15.30
CA ALA A 46 5.37 0.70 -16.51
C ALA A 46 6.40 -0.25 -17.13
N MET A 47 7.27 -0.85 -16.29
CA MET A 47 8.23 -1.88 -16.72
C MET A 47 7.53 -3.14 -17.27
N LYS A 48 6.48 -3.63 -16.60
CA LYS A 48 5.71 -4.79 -17.09
C LYS A 48 5.06 -4.49 -18.44
N GLY A 49 4.44 -3.31 -18.59
CA GLY A 49 3.84 -2.86 -19.84
C GLY A 49 4.88 -2.72 -20.96
N ALA A 50 6.01 -2.09 -20.66
CA ALA A 50 7.12 -1.97 -21.60
C ALA A 50 7.62 -3.34 -22.08
N LEU A 51 7.84 -4.30 -21.18
CA LEU A 51 8.30 -5.65 -21.54
C LEU A 51 7.30 -6.38 -22.43
N LEU A 52 6.02 -6.38 -22.06
CA LEU A 52 4.96 -7.04 -22.83
C LEU A 52 4.85 -6.46 -24.25
N TYR A 53 4.78 -5.14 -24.37
CA TYR A 53 4.65 -4.50 -25.68
C TYR A 53 5.95 -4.55 -26.49
N THR A 54 7.11 -4.58 -25.86
CA THR A 54 8.38 -4.83 -26.57
C THR A 54 8.38 -6.22 -27.18
N ALA A 55 7.94 -7.23 -26.43
CA ALA A 55 7.82 -8.60 -26.95
C ALA A 55 6.82 -8.66 -28.11
N LEU A 56 5.69 -7.95 -28.02
CA LEU A 56 4.71 -7.84 -29.11
C LEU A 56 5.29 -7.11 -30.34
N GLY A 57 5.99 -5.98 -30.16
CA GLY A 57 6.60 -5.22 -31.24
C GLY A 57 7.73 -5.98 -31.94
N ALA A 58 8.58 -6.65 -31.17
CA ALA A 58 9.64 -7.51 -31.69
C ALA A 58 9.07 -8.72 -32.45
N SER A 59 8.07 -9.39 -31.87
CA SER A 59 7.37 -10.51 -32.53
C SER A 59 6.69 -10.06 -33.82
N SER A 60 6.03 -8.90 -33.80
CA SER A 60 5.40 -8.32 -35.00
C SER A 60 6.44 -8.00 -36.08
N CYS A 61 7.57 -7.40 -35.73
CA CYS A 61 8.66 -7.15 -36.67
C CYS A 61 9.27 -8.44 -37.22
N PHE A 62 9.39 -9.48 -36.39
CA PHE A 62 9.89 -10.80 -36.78
C PHE A 62 8.95 -11.49 -37.77
N LEU A 63 7.66 -11.56 -37.45
CA LEU A 63 6.62 -12.10 -38.35
C LEU A 63 6.60 -11.34 -39.67
N ALA A 64 6.56 -10.01 -39.62
CA ALA A 64 6.54 -9.18 -40.82
C ALA A 64 7.79 -9.38 -41.70
N HIS A 65 8.96 -9.64 -41.09
CA HIS A 65 10.20 -9.91 -41.83
C HIS A 65 10.14 -11.24 -42.60
N HIS A 66 9.47 -12.25 -42.04
CA HIS A 66 9.31 -13.56 -42.66
C HIS A 66 8.17 -13.60 -43.68
N LEU A 67 7.03 -12.96 -43.40
CA LEU A 67 5.82 -13.00 -44.24
C LEU A 67 5.89 -12.04 -45.43
N PHE A 68 6.45 -10.84 -45.27
CA PHE A 68 6.42 -9.80 -46.31
C PHE A 68 7.81 -9.56 -46.93
N PRO A 69 8.02 -9.92 -48.21
CA PRO A 69 9.31 -9.71 -48.87
C PRO A 69 9.69 -8.23 -49.00
N GLY A 70 8.71 -7.32 -49.00
CA GLY A 70 8.94 -5.87 -48.95
C GLY A 70 9.53 -5.40 -47.62
N PHE A 71 8.99 -5.87 -46.49
CA PHE A 71 9.48 -5.54 -45.15
C PHE A 71 10.83 -6.20 -44.83
N ARG A 72 11.18 -7.29 -45.54
CA ARG A 72 12.50 -7.94 -45.47
C ARG A 72 13.62 -7.06 -46.00
N ARG A 73 13.35 -6.24 -47.03
CA ARG A 73 14.32 -5.33 -47.66
C ARG A 73 14.49 -3.99 -46.92
N GLN A 74 13.66 -3.71 -45.91
CA GLN A 74 13.74 -2.48 -45.13
C GLN A 74 14.88 -2.50 -44.11
N THR A 75 15.37 -1.31 -43.74
CA THR A 75 16.54 -1.14 -42.86
C THR A 75 16.30 -1.69 -41.45
N LEU A 76 17.36 -2.20 -40.82
CA LEU A 76 17.32 -2.65 -39.43
C LEU A 76 16.92 -1.52 -38.47
N ALA A 77 17.32 -0.28 -38.79
CA ALA A 77 16.96 0.91 -38.02
C ALA A 77 15.43 1.11 -37.95
N LEU A 78 14.70 0.88 -39.05
CA LEU A 78 13.24 1.03 -39.06
C LEU A 78 12.55 -0.02 -38.16
N LYS A 79 13.04 -1.26 -38.14
CA LYS A 79 12.52 -2.33 -37.27
C LYS A 79 12.79 -2.03 -35.79
N GLY A 80 13.98 -1.51 -35.50
CA GLY A 80 14.34 -1.01 -34.18
C GLY A 80 13.42 0.12 -33.73
N PHE A 81 13.19 1.10 -34.61
CA PHE A 81 12.30 2.23 -34.34
C PHE A 81 10.87 1.80 -34.04
N ILE A 82 10.31 0.88 -34.84
CA ILE A 82 8.97 0.32 -34.60
C ILE A 82 8.94 -0.37 -33.24
N THR A 83 9.92 -1.23 -32.95
CA THR A 83 10.00 -1.96 -31.67
C THR A 83 10.08 -0.99 -30.49
N SER A 84 10.92 0.06 -30.56
CA SER A 84 10.99 1.09 -29.52
C SER A 84 9.70 1.89 -29.37
N GLY A 85 8.96 2.13 -30.46
CA GLY A 85 7.64 2.76 -30.40
C GLY A 85 6.64 1.93 -29.61
N PHE A 86 6.61 0.62 -29.84
CA PHE A 86 5.81 -0.31 -29.03
C PHE A 86 6.26 -0.32 -27.56
N THR A 87 7.57 -0.31 -27.28
CA THR A 87 8.11 -0.25 -25.91
C THR A 87 7.65 1.00 -25.17
N ILE A 88 7.80 2.18 -25.79
CA ILE A 88 7.41 3.47 -25.19
C ILE A 88 5.90 3.50 -24.96
N PHE A 89 5.11 3.03 -25.94
CA PHE A 89 3.66 2.94 -25.79
C PHE A 89 3.27 2.04 -24.61
N GLY A 90 3.85 0.85 -24.51
CA GLY A 90 3.58 -0.07 -23.39
C GLY A 90 4.04 0.47 -22.04
N PHE A 91 5.12 1.24 -22.01
CA PHE A 91 5.57 1.92 -20.80
C PHE A 91 4.54 2.94 -20.30
N VAL A 92 4.06 3.82 -21.19
CA VAL A 92 3.08 4.87 -20.86
C VAL A 92 1.74 4.24 -20.43
N VAL A 93 1.21 3.30 -21.23
CA VAL A 93 -0.05 2.62 -20.88
C VAL A 93 0.09 1.83 -19.58
N GLY A 94 1.21 1.16 -19.36
CA GLY A 94 1.49 0.45 -18.12
C GLY A 94 1.50 1.37 -16.90
N ALA A 95 2.08 2.56 -17.02
CA ALA A 95 2.06 3.57 -15.96
C ALA A 95 0.64 4.11 -15.69
N ASP A 96 -0.11 4.44 -16.74
CA ASP A 96 -1.46 5.00 -16.64
C ASP A 96 -2.46 4.01 -16.01
N THR A 97 -2.32 2.71 -16.32
CA THR A 97 -3.20 1.68 -15.74
C THR A 97 -3.07 1.58 -14.23
N VAL A 98 -1.89 1.83 -13.65
CA VAL A 98 -1.72 1.80 -12.20
C VAL A 98 -2.40 2.98 -11.53
N LEU A 99 -2.25 4.18 -12.08
CA LEU A 99 -2.88 5.37 -11.54
C LEU A 99 -4.40 5.23 -11.52
N LEU A 100 -4.99 4.76 -12.63
CA LEU A 100 -6.42 4.45 -12.69
C LEU A 100 -6.81 3.31 -11.74
N SER A 101 -6.00 2.25 -11.68
CA SER A 101 -6.31 1.09 -10.82
C SER A 101 -6.26 1.44 -9.35
N HIS A 102 -5.35 2.31 -8.91
CA HIS A 102 -5.21 2.69 -7.51
C HIS A 102 -6.43 3.52 -7.06
N GLU A 103 -6.88 4.48 -7.88
CA GLU A 103 -8.09 5.25 -7.60
C GLU A 103 -9.36 4.38 -7.65
N SER A 104 -9.45 3.48 -8.63
CA SER A 104 -10.57 2.55 -8.75
C SER A 104 -10.61 1.55 -7.60
N GLN A 105 -9.46 1.01 -7.20
CA GLN A 105 -9.32 0.03 -6.13
C GLN A 105 -9.71 0.68 -4.79
N GLN A 106 -9.18 1.87 -4.50
CA GLN A 106 -9.50 2.60 -3.27
C GLN A 106 -11.00 2.88 -3.15
N ARG A 107 -11.64 3.37 -4.23
CA ARG A 107 -13.10 3.57 -4.26
C ARG A 107 -13.89 2.26 -4.14
N SER A 108 -13.42 1.18 -4.75
CA SER A 108 -14.11 -0.12 -4.71
C SER A 108 -14.05 -0.76 -3.32
N GLU A 109 -12.91 -0.63 -2.62
CA GLU A 109 -12.73 -1.13 -1.27
C GLU A 109 -13.57 -0.34 -0.27
N GLU A 110 -13.57 1.00 -0.38
CA GLU A 110 -14.43 1.87 0.43
C GLU A 110 -15.92 1.56 0.19
N ASN A 111 -16.33 1.42 -1.06
CA ASN A 111 -17.72 1.08 -1.40
C ASN A 111 -18.10 -0.33 -0.95
N MET A 112 -17.19 -1.30 -1.00
CA MET A 112 -17.43 -2.66 -0.51
C MET A 112 -17.63 -2.67 1.01
N VAL A 113 -16.78 -1.97 1.75
CA VAL A 113 -16.92 -1.82 3.21
C VAL A 113 -18.23 -1.14 3.55
N ARG A 114 -18.56 -0.05 2.85
CA ARG A 114 -19.85 0.64 3.00
C ARG A 114 -21.04 -0.27 2.70
N SER A 115 -20.96 -1.07 1.64
CA SER A 115 -22.03 -2.00 1.27
C SER A 115 -22.22 -3.11 2.31
N ARG A 116 -21.13 -3.64 2.86
CA ARG A 116 -21.18 -4.63 3.96
C ARG A 116 -21.77 -4.03 5.23
N ALA A 117 -21.32 -2.84 5.61
CA ALA A 117 -21.86 -2.11 6.76
C ALA A 117 -23.37 -1.84 6.59
N CYS A 118 -23.81 -1.36 5.43
CA CYS A 118 -25.24 -1.16 5.15
C CYS A 118 -26.04 -2.46 5.20
N ALA A 119 -25.47 -3.58 4.75
CA ALA A 119 -26.15 -4.88 4.76
C ALA A 119 -26.27 -5.47 6.17
N GLU A 120 -25.31 -5.24 7.06
CA GLU A 120 -25.34 -5.69 8.45
C GLU A 120 -26.20 -4.79 9.32
N LEU A 121 -26.01 -3.46 9.25
CA LEU A 121 -26.85 -2.49 9.95
C LEU A 121 -28.32 -2.55 9.50
N GLY A 122 -28.56 -2.82 8.22
CA GLY A 122 -29.91 -3.01 7.68
C GLY A 122 -30.61 -4.27 8.21
N LYS A 123 -29.86 -5.34 8.54
CA LYS A 123 -30.42 -6.52 9.21
C LYS A 123 -30.81 -6.22 10.67
N GLU A 124 -30.09 -5.30 11.29
CA GLU A 124 -30.36 -4.83 12.66
C GLU A 124 -31.43 -3.72 12.70
N GLY A 125 -31.93 -3.28 11.55
CA GLY A 125 -32.95 -2.23 11.45
C GLY A 125 -32.42 -0.82 11.72
N ILE A 126 -31.10 -0.63 11.73
CA ILE A 126 -30.44 0.65 12.00
C ILE A 126 -30.19 1.38 10.67
N VAL A 127 -30.50 2.68 10.64
CA VAL A 127 -30.23 3.52 9.47
C VAL A 127 -28.71 3.71 9.35
N ALA A 128 -28.15 3.26 8.22
CA ALA A 128 -26.72 3.37 7.92
C ALA A 128 -26.29 4.83 7.71
N SER A 129 -26.09 5.55 8.82
CA SER A 129 -25.46 6.87 8.84
C SER A 129 -23.94 6.73 8.85
N GLU A 130 -23.21 7.76 8.41
CA GLU A 130 -21.73 7.74 8.44
C GLU A 130 -21.17 7.43 9.84
N LYS A 131 -21.83 7.94 10.89
CA LYS A 131 -21.43 7.65 12.29
C LYS A 131 -21.61 6.18 12.66
N GLU A 132 -22.68 5.55 12.17
CA GLU A 132 -22.96 4.15 12.48
C GLU A 132 -22.06 3.20 11.67
N ILE A 133 -21.72 3.58 10.44
CA ILE A 133 -20.74 2.86 9.63
C ILE A 133 -19.36 2.91 10.30
N GLU A 134 -18.95 4.05 10.84
CA GLU A 134 -17.69 4.19 11.55
C GLU A 134 -17.65 3.34 12.83
N LYS A 135 -18.73 3.38 13.62
CA LYS A 135 -18.89 2.53 14.81
C LYS A 135 -18.86 1.03 14.47
N TRP A 136 -19.58 0.62 13.43
CA TRP A 136 -19.55 -0.76 12.94
C TRP A 136 -18.14 -1.19 12.50
N LYS A 137 -17.38 -0.30 11.85
CA LYS A 137 -15.98 -0.59 11.48
C LYS A 137 -15.11 -0.83 12.70
N ASP A 138 -15.25 0.01 13.73
CA ASP A 138 -14.48 -0.13 14.98
C ASP A 138 -14.83 -1.42 15.71
N GLU A 139 -16.12 -1.73 15.84
CA GLU A 139 -16.62 -2.97 16.45
C GLU A 139 -16.14 -4.21 15.66
N TYR A 140 -16.21 -4.17 14.33
CA TYR A 140 -15.74 -5.24 13.46
C TYR A 140 -14.22 -5.47 13.59
N ILE A 141 -13.43 -4.40 13.70
CA ILE A 141 -11.97 -4.49 13.93
C ILE A 141 -11.69 -5.13 15.30
N GLN A 142 -12.39 -4.69 16.35
CA GLN A 142 -12.22 -5.23 17.70
C GLN A 142 -12.57 -6.73 17.74
N GLN A 143 -13.71 -7.11 17.18
CA GLN A 143 -14.14 -8.51 17.13
C GLN A 143 -13.14 -9.39 16.38
N LYS A 144 -12.62 -8.93 15.23
CA LYS A 144 -11.58 -9.66 14.49
C LYS A 144 -10.26 -9.77 15.25
N LEU A 145 -9.91 -8.78 16.05
CA LEU A 145 -8.69 -8.81 16.86
C LEU A 145 -8.82 -9.81 18.01
N GLU A 146 -9.99 -9.87 18.65
CA GLU A 146 -10.31 -10.83 19.71
C GLU A 146 -10.34 -12.26 19.18
N GLU A 147 -10.99 -12.53 18.04
CA GLU A 147 -10.95 -13.84 17.38
C GLU A 147 -9.51 -14.32 17.11
N ARG A 148 -8.63 -13.40 16.67
CA ARG A 148 -7.22 -13.72 16.43
C ARG A 148 -6.48 -14.05 17.73
N ARG A 149 -6.78 -13.37 18.83
CA ARG A 149 -6.20 -13.64 20.14
C ARG A 149 -6.62 -15.02 20.65
N VAL A 150 -7.93 -15.30 20.66
CA VAL A 150 -8.47 -16.60 21.10
C VAL A 150 -7.92 -17.75 20.24
N ARG A 151 -7.88 -17.58 18.90
CA ARG A 151 -7.29 -18.60 18.01
C ARG A 151 -5.80 -18.84 18.30
N ARG A 152 -5.04 -17.78 18.62
CA ARG A 152 -3.63 -17.90 18.97
C ARG A 152 -3.44 -18.64 20.30
N GLU A 153 -4.26 -18.34 21.30
CA GLU A 153 -4.25 -19.01 22.60
C GLU A 153 -4.63 -20.49 22.47
N GLN A 154 -5.63 -20.82 21.64
CA GLN A 154 -6.00 -22.20 21.36
C GLN A 154 -4.87 -22.99 20.69
N LEU A 155 -4.15 -22.38 19.73
CA LEU A 155 -2.99 -23.01 19.09
C LEU A 155 -1.85 -23.25 20.07
N ILE A 156 -1.55 -22.27 20.95
CA ILE A 156 -0.52 -22.44 21.98
C ILE A 156 -0.88 -23.58 22.93
N ARG A 157 -2.13 -23.65 23.38
CA ARG A 157 -2.60 -24.73 24.24
C ARG A 157 -2.52 -26.10 23.58
N GLN A 158 -2.87 -26.20 22.29
CA GLN A 158 -2.74 -27.45 21.55
C GLN A 158 -1.27 -27.90 21.42
N LEU A 159 -0.34 -26.95 21.24
CA LEU A 159 1.10 -27.25 21.21
C LEU A 159 1.61 -27.72 22.57
N GLU A 160 1.18 -27.09 23.66
CA GLU A 160 1.53 -27.53 25.02
C GLU A 160 0.99 -28.93 25.33
N GLU A 161 -0.25 -29.23 24.90
CA GLU A 161 -0.86 -30.55 25.05
C GLU A 161 -0.14 -31.61 24.20
N SER A 162 0.31 -31.27 22.98
CA SER A 162 1.11 -32.19 22.15
C SER A 162 2.50 -32.45 22.73
N ASP A 163 3.20 -31.42 23.21
CA ASP A 163 4.53 -31.56 23.82
C ASP A 163 4.47 -32.41 25.11
N GLN A 164 3.40 -32.26 25.91
CA GLN A 164 3.14 -33.09 27.08
C GLN A 164 2.85 -34.55 26.70
N ALA A 165 2.10 -34.78 25.62
CA ALA A 165 1.83 -36.13 25.12
C ALA A 165 3.09 -36.81 24.58
N GLU A 166 3.95 -36.07 23.85
CA GLU A 166 5.23 -36.58 23.34
C GLU A 166 6.22 -36.88 24.45
N THR A 167 6.34 -36.01 25.45
CA THR A 167 7.21 -36.24 26.61
C THR A 167 6.74 -37.41 27.46
N ALA A 168 5.42 -37.59 27.65
CA ALA A 168 4.85 -38.76 28.32
C ALA A 168 5.08 -40.06 27.53
N ALA A 169 4.93 -40.03 26.20
CA ALA A 169 5.21 -41.18 25.33
C ALA A 169 6.70 -41.57 25.37
N ALA A 170 7.61 -40.59 25.29
CA ALA A 170 9.05 -40.82 25.38
C ALA A 170 9.46 -41.40 26.75
N GLY A 171 8.90 -40.90 27.86
CA GLY A 171 9.12 -41.42 29.21
C GLY A 171 8.59 -42.84 29.44
N SER A 172 7.54 -43.25 28.73
CA SER A 172 7.02 -44.62 28.79
C SER A 172 7.90 -45.63 28.02
N SER A 173 8.57 -45.20 26.95
CA SER A 173 9.44 -46.05 26.12
C SER A 173 10.80 -46.37 26.76
N SER A 174 11.27 -45.55 27.71
CA SER A 174 12.56 -45.72 28.40
C SER A 174 12.50 -46.58 29.67
N SER A 175 11.30 -46.94 30.15
CA SER A 175 11.11 -47.76 31.36
C SER A 175 10.90 -49.26 31.06
N SER A 176 11.00 -49.68 29.79
CA SER A 176 10.70 -51.05 29.32
C SER A 176 11.93 -51.87 28.88
N THR A 177 13.16 -51.44 29.22
CA THR A 177 14.43 -52.18 28.97
C THR A 177 15.20 -52.37 30.26
#